data_AF-A0A920SHH2-F1
#
_entry.id   AF-A0A920SHH2-F1
#
_cell.length_a   1.000
_cell.length_b   1.000
_cell.length_c   1.000
_cell.angle_alpha   90.00
_cell.angle_beta   90.00
_cell.angle_gamma   90.00
#
_symmetry.space_group_name_H-M   'P 1'
#
loop_
_entity.id
_entity.type
_entity.pdbx_description
1 polymer ?
#
loop_
_entity_poly.entity_id
_entity_poly.type
_entity_poly.pdbx_seq_one_letter_code
_entity_poly.pdbx_strand_id
1 'polypeptide(L)' 'MFRLLSAAGMSHDDANIVSEHLVGNSLMGVDSHGVVRFSQYMSFIESGAINPSSTPLVVIDDPQ' A
#
# COMPACT_ATOMS: atom_id res chain seq x y z
N MET A 1 1.42 -4.41 -10.46
CA MET A 1 1.34 -4.26 -8.99
C MET A 1 -0.10 -4.36 -8.50
N PHE A 2 -1.01 -3.51 -8.97
CA PHE A 2 -2.44 -3.52 -8.62
C PHE A 2 -3.04 -4.92 -8.48
N ARG A 3 -2.98 -5.73 -9.55
CA ARG A 3 -3.55 -7.09 -9.56
C ARG A 3 -2.98 -8.01 -8.48
N LEU A 4 -1.70 -7.85 -8.14
CA LEU A 4 -1.05 -8.66 -7.11
C LEU A 4 -1.49 -8.22 -5.71
N LEU A 5 -1.61 -6.92 -5.47
CA LEU A 5 -2.12 -6.37 -4.22
C LEU A 5 -3.59 -6.77 -4.00
N SER A 6 -4.43 -6.68 -5.05
CA SER A 6 -5.81 -7.15 -4.97
C SER A 6 -5.89 -8.66 -4.71
N ALA A 7 -5.04 -9.46 -5.35
CA ALA A 7 -4.96 -10.90 -5.09
C ALA A 7 -4.49 -11.22 -3.66
N ALA A 8 -3.69 -10.33 -3.05
CA ALA A 8 -3.26 -10.42 -1.66
C ALA A 8 -4.35 -9.98 -0.66
N GLY A 9 -5.56 -9.62 -1.11
CA GLY A 9 -6.70 -9.28 -0.25
C GLY A 9 -6.92 -7.77 -0.05
N MET A 10 -6.18 -6.92 -0.77
CA MET A 10 -6.36 -5.48 -0.72
C MET A 10 -7.61 -5.05 -1.51
N SER A 11 -8.30 -4.00 -1.05
CA SER A 11 -9.43 -3.43 -1.79
C SER A 11 -8.96 -2.91 -3.16
N HIS A 12 -9.89 -2.75 -4.11
CA HIS A 12 -9.56 -2.21 -5.43
C HIS A 12 -8.94 -0.80 -5.31
N ASP A 13 -9.53 0.05 -4.48
CA ASP A 13 -9.09 1.44 -4.33
C ASP A 13 -7.72 1.52 -3.66
N ASP A 14 -7.50 0.77 -2.57
CA ASP A 14 -6.20 0.73 -1.88
C ASP A 14 -5.11 0.14 -2.76
N ALA A 15 -5.42 -0.93 -3.50
CA ALA A 15 -4.47 -1.55 -4.43
C ALA A 15 -4.08 -0.58 -5.54
N ASN A 16 -5.00 0.27 -6.01
CA ASN A 16 -4.72 1.28 -7.02
C ASN A 16 -3.83 2.39 -6.44
N ILE A 17 -4.21 2.95 -5.28
CA ILE A 17 -3.46 4.00 -4.58
C ILE A 17 -2.01 3.56 -4.32
N VAL A 18 -1.81 2.38 -3.74
CA VAL A 18 -0.47 1.87 -3.43
C VAL A 18 0.33 1.65 -4.72
N SER A 19 -0.30 1.14 -5.78
CA SER A 19 0.38 0.93 -7.07
C SER A 19 0.84 2.25 -7.69
N GLU A 20 -0.04 3.26 -7.71
CA GLU A 20 0.27 4.59 -8.24
C GLU A 20 1.38 5.26 -7.43
N HIS A 21 1.34 5.20 -6.10
CA HIS A 21 2.37 5.77 -5.24
C HIS A 21 3.75 5.15 -5.47
N LEU A 22 3.83 3.83 -5.52
CA LEU A 22 5.12 3.14 -5.71
C LEU A 22 5.69 3.39 -7.11
N VAL A 23 4.86 3.44 -8.16
CA VAL A 23 5.31 3.82 -9.52
C VAL A 23 5.72 5.30 -9.56
N GLY A 24 4.91 6.18 -8.98
CA GLY A 24 5.17 7.62 -8.91
C GLY A 24 6.50 7.94 -8.23
N ASN A 25 6.80 7.30 -7.09
CA ASN A 25 8.06 7.47 -6.39
C ASN A 25 9.27 7.05 -7.24
N SER A 26 9.17 5.93 -7.97
CA SER A 26 10.23 5.53 -8.92
C SER A 26 10.40 6.53 -10.06
N LEU A 27 9.30 7.07 -10.62
CA LEU A 27 9.38 8.10 -11.68
C LEU A 27 10.02 9.41 -11.20
N MET A 28 9.87 9.74 -9.91
CA MET A 28 10.49 10.91 -9.28
C MET A 28 11.96 10.66 -8.87
N GLY A 29 12.52 9.47 -9.13
CA GLY A 29 13.88 9.10 -8.74
C GLY A 29 14.04 8.75 -7.25
N VAL A 30 12.93 8.54 -6.53
CA VAL A 30 12.93 8.13 -5.12
C VAL A 30 12.80 6.60 -5.04
N ASP A 31 13.76 5.89 -5.64
CA ASP A 31 13.69 4.44 -5.80
C ASP A 31 13.61 3.70 -4.46
N SER A 32 14.23 4.21 -3.40
CA SER A 32 14.15 3.64 -2.04
C SER A 32 12.73 3.60 -1.47
N HIS A 33 11.77 4.31 -2.06
CA HIS A 33 10.34 4.27 -1.72
C HIS A 33 9.46 3.94 -2.94
N GLY A 34 10.06 3.55 -4.06
CA GLY A 34 9.38 3.19 -5.30
C GLY A 34 9.07 1.70 -5.39
N VAL A 35 9.04 1.17 -6.61
CA VAL A 35 8.70 -0.23 -6.92
C VAL A 35 9.52 -1.24 -6.11
N VAL A 36 10.73 -0.89 -5.66
CA VAL A 36 11.57 -1.74 -4.80
C VAL A 36 10.85 -2.18 -3.50
N ARG A 37 9.92 -1.38 -2.98
CA ARG A 37 9.16 -1.68 -1.76
C ARG A 37 8.07 -2.73 -1.95
N PHE A 38 7.71 -3.03 -3.19
CA PHE A 38 6.62 -3.96 -3.46
C PHE A 38 6.86 -5.34 -2.85
N SER A 39 8.07 -5.90 -2.99
CA SER A 39 8.41 -7.21 -2.40
C SER A 39 8.32 -7.20 -0.87
N GLN A 40 8.80 -6.13 -0.24
CA GLN A 40 8.72 -5.94 1.21
C GLN A 40 7.26 -5.87 1.70
N TYR A 41 6.40 -5.13 0.99
CA TYR A 41 4.98 -5.05 1.33
C TYR A 41 4.27 -6.39 1.19
N MET A 42 4.65 -7.20 0.18
CA MET A 42 4.13 -8.56 0.07
C MET A 42 4.57 -9.45 1.22
N SER A 43 5.83 -9.41 1.62
CA SER A 43 6.29 -10.12 2.82
C SER A 43 5.58 -9.67 4.11
N PHE A 44 5.21 -8.40 4.22
CA PHE A 44 4.43 -7.91 5.36
C PHE A 44 2.98 -8.38 5.35
N ILE A 45 2.35 -8.46 4.18
CA ILE A 45 1.00 -9.00 4.04
C ILE A 45 1.01 -10.51 4.30
N GLU A 46 1.95 -11.26 3.73
CA GLU A 46 2.10 -12.70 3.93
C GLU A 46 2.39 -13.07 5.39
N SER A 47 3.17 -12.27 6.10
CA SER A 47 3.47 -12.49 7.52
C SER A 47 2.37 -12.02 8.47
N GLY A 48 1.32 -11.35 7.96
CA GLY A 48 0.25 -10.77 8.77
C GLY A 48 0.65 -9.47 9.50
N ALA A 49 1.84 -8.93 9.25
CA ALA A 49 2.28 -7.65 9.79
C ALA A 49 1.45 -6.47 9.23
N ILE A 50 0.91 -6.62 8.02
CA ILE A 50 -0.06 -5.70 7.43
C ILE A 50 -1.34 -6.47 7.13
N ASN A 51 -2.48 -5.93 7.59
CA ASN A 51 -3.78 -6.39 7.15
C ASN A 51 -4.19 -5.63 5.87
N PRO A 52 -4.19 -6.28 4.69
CA PRO A 52 -4.46 -5.62 3.42
C PRO A 52 -5.92 -5.18 3.27
N SER A 53 -6.84 -5.71 4.07
CA SER A 53 -8.26 -5.35 4.06
C SER A 53 -8.66 -4.40 5.19
N SER A 54 -7.69 -3.77 5.85
CA SER A 54 -7.96 -2.85 6.96
C SER A 54 -8.40 -1.48 6.46
N THR A 55 -9.29 -0.84 7.21
CA THR A 55 -9.74 0.52 6.97
C THR A 55 -9.41 1.41 8.16
N PRO A 56 -8.89 2.63 7.96
CA PRO A 56 -8.63 3.55 9.06
C PRO A 56 -9.93 3.90 9.79
N LEU A 57 -9.88 3.95 11.12
CA LEU A 57 -10.96 4.44 11.96
C LEU A 57 -10.54 5.77 12.57
N VAL A 58 -11.31 6.82 12.29
CA VAL A 58 -11.14 8.11 12.96
C VAL A 58 -11.73 7.99 14.36
N VAL A 59 -10.86 7.92 15.38
CA VAL A 59 -11.28 7.79 16.78
C VAL A 59 -11.58 9.14 17.40
N ILE A 60 -10.83 10.17 16.99
CA ILE A 60 -11.01 11.56 17.40
C ILE A 60 -10.81 12.39 16.13
N ASP A 61 -11.78 13.24 15.85
CA ASP A 61 -11.73 14.28 14.82
C ASP A 61 -11.91 15.61 15.55
N ASP A 62 -10.79 16.22 15.96
CA ASP A 62 -10.80 17.45 16.75
C ASP A 62 -10.45 18.65 15.84
N PRO A 63 -11.42 19.53 15.55
CA PRO A 63 -11.19 20.73 14.76
C PRO A 63 -10.68 21.93 15.59
N GLN A 64 -10.41 21.78 16.89
CA GLN A 64 -9.95 22.85 17.78
C GLN A 64 -8.44 23.08 17.76
#